data_AF-A0A927RK13-F1
#
_entry.id   AF-A0A927RK13-F1
#
_cell.length_a   1.000
_cell.length_b   1.000
_cell.length_c   1.000
_cell.angle_alpha   90.00
_cell.angle_beta   90.00
_cell.angle_gamma   90.00
#
_symmetry.space_group_name_H-M   'P 1'
#
loop_
_entity.id
_entity.type
_entity.pdbx_description
1 polymer ?
#
loop_
_entity_poly.entity_id
_entity_poly.type
_entity_poly.pdbx_seq_one_letter_code
_entity_poly.pdbx_strand_id
1 'polypeptide(L)'
;MKVFAGWGSWAEASRVLARHLPTGTTPHLRRAVRFADHWGGRPTRFEAAEILVRELGVTELGLLTAGLLRHLVDDAPCTLEPIRDRFGARVAGLVDSPTVQLAGRYALVQRLHAYPTVDSQRDFYVETCEYFVPMASAAEARFRDLYTAWEHAYSYLLRPVEDLEVADLLAAAAHCGQVDKSGRPYVDHVRAVSKLTREAGGTPWQQLAGLLHDTVEDTVVSLAQLADLGVPPDVVEMVDALTRRPRESHEDYLDRLVETPSAVLVKRADIRNNLSPVRLARLDQQTQDRLRRKYAYALALLDRAAGPERPGAPEGSGEPSQPERFGGTGGAGGHDQADERAQESEAEGSAASPAPLPRIPAPSPEPPPGSSMSAGEPPPTVEHH
;
A
#
# COMPACT_ATOMS: atom_id res chain seq x y z
N MET A 1 7.37 -4.17 4.95
CA MET A 1 7.35 -2.85 5.61
C MET A 1 6.61 -2.94 6.95
N LYS A 2 7.00 -2.14 7.95
CA LYS A 2 6.30 -2.09 9.25
C LYS A 2 5.23 -1.00 9.21
N VAL A 3 4.03 -1.33 9.68
CA VAL A 3 2.87 -0.42 9.66
C VAL A 3 2.69 0.26 11.02
N PHE A 4 2.51 1.58 10.98
CA PHE A 4 2.16 2.41 12.14
C PHE A 4 0.90 3.20 11.76
N ALA A 5 -0.26 2.71 12.17
CA ALA A 5 -1.54 3.29 11.78
C ALA A 5 -2.49 3.38 12.98
N GLY A 6 -3.46 4.29 12.88
CA GLY A 6 -4.77 4.05 13.50
C GLY A 6 -5.03 4.71 14.84
N TRP A 7 -4.44 5.88 15.11
CA TRP A 7 -4.83 6.66 16.29
C TRP A 7 -5.92 7.68 15.92
N GLY A 8 -7.16 7.39 16.30
CA GLY A 8 -8.27 8.34 16.18
C GLY A 8 -8.25 9.40 17.29
N SER A 9 -7.55 9.12 18.40
CA SER A 9 -7.45 10.04 19.53
C SER A 9 -6.16 9.89 20.35
N TRP A 10 -5.82 10.94 21.10
CA TRP A 10 -4.76 10.86 22.12
C TRP A 10 -5.03 9.78 23.18
N ALA A 11 -6.29 9.50 23.51
CA ALA A 11 -6.65 8.49 24.50
C ALA A 11 -6.26 7.07 24.04
N GLU A 12 -6.28 6.81 22.73
CA GLU A 12 -5.81 5.56 22.16
C GLU A 12 -4.29 5.50 22.12
N ALA A 13 -3.67 6.52 21.51
CA ALA A 13 -2.20 6.59 21.39
C ALA A 13 -1.51 6.51 22.76
N SER A 14 -1.97 7.29 23.73
CA SER A 14 -1.36 7.34 25.06
C SER A 14 -1.41 6.02 25.82
N ARG A 15 -2.41 5.16 25.60
CA ARG A 15 -2.47 3.82 26.22
C ARG A 15 -1.37 2.90 25.72
N VAL A 16 -0.98 3.04 24.46
CA VAL A 16 0.12 2.26 23.88
C VAL A 16 1.46 2.87 24.27
N LEU A 17 1.62 4.19 24.13
CA LEU A 17 2.85 4.89 24.52
C LEU A 17 3.18 4.68 26.01
N ALA A 18 2.18 4.70 26.90
CA ALA A 18 2.39 4.52 28.34
C ALA A 18 3.04 3.19 28.73
N ARG A 19 2.98 2.15 27.88
CA ARG A 19 3.63 0.86 28.16
C ARG A 19 5.14 0.90 28.02
N HIS A 20 5.66 1.92 27.34
CA HIS A 20 7.07 2.08 27.00
C HIS A 20 7.69 3.33 27.63
N LEU A 21 6.89 4.18 28.28
CA LEU A 21 7.34 5.46 28.82
C LEU A 21 7.37 5.45 30.35
N PRO A 22 8.27 6.23 30.97
CA PRO A 22 8.26 6.44 32.42
C PRO A 22 6.90 6.95 32.91
N THR A 23 6.52 6.53 34.13
CA THR A 23 5.27 6.97 34.77
C THR A 23 5.23 8.50 34.85
N GLY A 24 4.10 9.11 34.46
CA GLY A 24 3.92 10.56 34.46
C GLY A 24 4.31 11.27 33.16
N THR A 25 4.94 10.59 32.20
CA THR A 25 5.35 11.20 30.90
C THR A 25 4.15 11.61 30.05
N THR A 26 3.12 10.76 29.95
CA THR A 26 1.96 11.00 29.06
C THR A 26 1.12 12.24 29.44
N PRO A 27 0.88 12.58 30.73
CA PRO A 27 0.32 13.88 31.11
C PRO A 27 1.08 15.09 30.55
N HIS A 28 2.42 15.04 30.50
CA HIS A 28 3.21 16.13 29.94
C HIS A 28 3.07 16.23 28.43
N LEU A 29 3.08 15.10 27.73
CA LEU A 29 2.86 15.02 26.27
C LEU A 29 1.47 15.51 25.88
N ARG A 30 0.44 15.32 26.72
CA ARG A 30 -0.92 15.85 26.48
C ARG A 30 -0.93 17.38 26.29
N ARG A 31 0.02 18.10 26.90
CA ARG A 31 0.16 19.56 26.69
C ARG A 31 0.58 19.89 25.25
N ALA A 32 1.48 19.09 24.68
CA ALA A 32 1.90 19.21 23.29
C ALA A 32 0.73 18.94 22.33
N VAL A 33 -0.04 17.89 22.61
CA VAL A 33 -1.23 17.56 21.80
C VAL A 33 -2.26 18.68 21.81
N ARG A 34 -2.62 19.22 23.00
CA ARG A 34 -3.56 20.34 23.09
C ARG A 34 -3.06 21.59 22.37
N PHE A 35 -1.75 21.83 22.42
CA PHE A 35 -1.14 22.92 21.67
C PHE A 35 -1.27 22.67 20.17
N ALA A 36 -0.96 21.46 19.68
CA ALA A 36 -1.16 21.12 18.26
C ALA A 36 -2.63 21.24 17.82
N ASP A 37 -3.58 20.80 18.65
CA ASP A 37 -5.02 20.90 18.37
C ASP A 37 -5.44 22.37 18.15
N HIS A 38 -4.89 23.30 18.92
CA HIS A 38 -5.17 24.74 18.76
C HIS A 38 -4.74 25.28 17.38
N TRP A 39 -3.69 24.71 16.79
CA TRP A 39 -3.13 25.14 15.50
C TRP A 39 -3.64 24.32 14.31
N GLY A 40 -4.64 23.46 14.49
CA GLY A 40 -5.18 22.60 13.42
C GLY A 40 -4.41 21.28 13.27
N GLY A 41 -4.22 20.58 14.39
CA GLY A 41 -3.37 19.38 14.46
C GLY A 41 -3.75 18.29 13.45
N ARG A 42 -2.72 17.61 12.91
CA ARG A 42 -2.86 16.59 11.86
C ARG A 42 -2.96 15.16 12.37
N PRO A 43 -3.47 14.23 11.54
CA PRO A 43 -3.77 12.89 11.99
C PRO A 43 -2.54 11.97 12.15
N THR A 44 -1.35 12.35 11.64
CA THR A 44 -0.10 11.53 11.69
C THR A 44 0.82 11.84 12.88
N ARG A 45 0.46 12.80 13.72
CA ARG A 45 1.34 13.28 14.80
C ARG A 45 1.61 12.22 15.88
N PHE A 46 0.67 11.30 16.09
CA PHE A 46 0.79 10.27 17.13
C PHE A 46 1.70 9.12 16.67
N GLU A 47 1.66 8.78 15.39
CA GLU A 47 2.50 7.79 14.74
C GLU A 47 3.98 8.21 14.80
N ALA A 48 4.29 9.50 14.61
CA ALA A 48 5.66 10.00 14.77
C ALA A 48 6.19 9.76 16.20
N ALA A 49 5.37 10.07 17.22
CA ALA A 49 5.73 9.79 18.61
C ALA A 49 5.85 8.29 18.89
N GLU A 50 4.97 7.48 18.31
CA GLU A 50 5.03 6.03 18.42
C GLU A 50 6.31 5.45 17.81
N ILE A 51 6.72 5.92 16.64
CA ILE A 51 7.95 5.49 15.98
C ILE A 51 9.17 5.80 16.86
N LEU A 52 9.25 7.02 17.41
CA LEU A 52 10.32 7.40 18.33
C LEU A 52 10.37 6.47 19.55
N VAL A 53 9.22 6.13 20.13
CA VAL A 53 9.15 5.28 21.33
C VAL A 53 9.45 3.82 21.02
N ARG A 54 8.78 3.23 20.02
CA ARG A 54 8.78 1.79 19.77
C ARG A 54 9.98 1.32 18.93
N GLU A 55 10.47 2.17 18.03
CA GLU A 55 11.56 1.80 17.14
C GLU A 55 12.90 2.29 17.67
N LEU A 56 12.95 3.47 18.26
CA LEU A 56 14.20 4.05 18.75
C LEU A 56 14.35 3.99 20.28
N GLY A 57 13.34 3.52 21.01
CA GLY A 57 13.38 3.47 22.47
C GLY A 57 13.45 4.85 23.14
N VAL A 58 13.01 5.90 22.45
CA VAL A 58 13.07 7.27 22.97
C VAL A 58 12.12 7.42 24.15
N THR A 59 12.67 7.80 25.31
CA THR A 59 11.90 8.17 26.50
C THR A 59 12.08 9.64 26.88
N GLU A 60 12.91 10.38 26.15
CA GLU A 60 13.23 11.77 26.44
C GLU A 60 12.04 12.69 26.09
N LEU A 61 11.53 13.40 27.10
CA LEU A 61 10.29 14.18 26.96
C LEU A 61 10.39 15.27 25.89
N GLY A 62 11.55 15.91 25.72
CA GLY A 62 11.77 16.96 24.72
C GLY A 62 11.61 16.45 23.29
N LEU A 63 12.25 15.33 22.96
CA LEU A 63 12.23 14.71 21.63
C LEU A 63 10.83 14.16 21.29
N LEU A 64 10.15 13.57 22.27
CA LEU A 64 8.76 13.13 22.10
C LEU A 64 7.79 14.30 21.93
N THR A 65 8.01 15.40 22.66
CA THR A 65 7.26 16.64 22.48
C THR A 65 7.49 17.22 21.09
N ALA A 66 8.74 17.26 20.62
CA ALA A 66 9.09 17.70 19.28
C ALA A 66 8.45 16.82 18.19
N GLY A 67 8.47 15.50 18.35
CA GLY A 67 7.79 14.56 17.45
C GLY A 67 6.29 14.81 17.31
N LEU A 68 5.61 15.11 18.42
CA LEU A 68 4.17 15.46 18.40
C LEU A 68 3.90 16.81 17.73
N LEU A 69 4.87 17.73 17.69
CA LEU A 69 4.71 19.09 17.20
C LEU A 69 5.26 19.32 15.78
N ARG A 70 6.07 18.40 15.25
CA ARG A 70 6.76 18.56 13.95
C ARG A 70 5.85 19.01 12.82
N HIS A 71 4.71 18.35 12.68
CA HIS A 71 3.72 18.67 11.65
C HIS A 71 3.29 20.15 11.65
N LEU A 72 3.32 20.85 12.77
CA LEU A 72 2.91 22.26 12.82
C LEU A 72 3.81 23.18 11.99
N VAL A 73 5.08 22.81 11.79
CA VAL A 73 6.05 23.62 11.03
C VAL A 73 5.90 23.44 9.53
N ASP A 74 5.49 22.24 9.10
CA ASP A 74 5.31 21.93 7.67
C ASP A 74 4.00 22.53 7.14
N ASP A 75 2.98 22.59 8.00
CA ASP A 75 1.59 22.54 7.55
C ASP A 75 0.64 23.56 8.17
N ALA A 76 1.04 24.20 9.27
CA ALA A 76 0.25 25.18 9.99
C ALA A 76 0.90 26.57 9.88
N PRO A 77 0.19 27.67 10.17
CA PRO A 77 0.82 28.99 10.31
C PRO A 77 1.74 29.09 11.54
N CYS A 78 1.99 28.00 12.26
CA CYS A 78 2.83 27.95 13.44
C CYS A 78 4.31 27.96 13.03
N THR A 79 5.00 29.07 13.25
CA THR A 79 6.47 29.11 13.20
C THR A 79 7.07 28.40 14.41
N LEU A 80 8.40 28.30 14.47
CA LEU A 80 9.10 27.75 15.64
C LEU A 80 8.96 28.63 16.90
N GLU A 81 8.59 29.91 16.76
CA GLU A 81 8.52 30.87 17.86
C GLU A 81 7.42 30.53 18.88
N PRO A 82 6.16 30.27 18.49
CA PRO A 82 5.13 29.76 19.41
C PRO A 82 5.53 28.47 20.13
N ILE A 83 6.27 27.57 19.46
CA ILE A 83 6.77 26.33 20.07
C ILE A 83 7.85 26.66 21.12
N ARG A 84 8.76 27.59 20.79
CA ARG A 84 9.81 28.05 21.71
C ARG A 84 9.22 28.69 22.96
N ASP A 85 8.24 29.55 22.80
CA ASP A 85 7.62 30.27 23.92
C ASP A 85 6.87 29.31 24.84
N ARG A 86 6.24 28.27 24.28
CA ARG A 86 5.44 27.32 25.05
C ARG A 86 6.25 26.17 25.67
N PHE A 87 7.25 25.65 24.96
CA PHE A 87 7.97 24.43 25.32
C PHE A 87 9.48 24.63 25.49
N GLY A 88 9.99 25.84 25.26
CA GLY A 88 11.39 26.21 25.43
C GLY A 88 12.24 26.02 24.17
N ALA A 89 13.40 26.68 24.16
CA ALA A 89 14.35 26.66 23.03
C ALA A 89 14.85 25.26 22.68
N ARG A 90 15.01 24.37 23.67
CA ARG A 90 15.43 22.99 23.43
C ARG A 90 14.42 22.23 22.57
N VAL A 91 13.13 22.28 22.91
CA VAL A 91 12.09 21.59 22.13
C VAL A 91 11.97 22.19 20.74
N ALA A 92 11.97 23.52 20.62
CA ALA A 92 11.93 24.19 19.32
C ALA A 92 13.10 23.77 18.41
N GLY A 93 14.32 23.68 18.95
CA GLY A 93 15.48 23.19 18.19
C GLY A 93 15.41 21.70 17.83
N LEU A 94 14.72 20.88 18.63
CA LEU A 94 14.55 19.45 18.36
C LEU A 94 13.52 19.16 17.27
N VAL A 95 12.58 20.07 17.00
CA VAL A 95 11.56 19.88 15.96
C VAL A 95 12.20 19.58 14.62
N ASP A 96 13.25 20.30 14.24
CA ASP A 96 13.97 20.07 12.98
C ASP A 96 15.17 19.13 13.12
N SER A 97 15.29 18.40 14.24
CA SER A 97 16.34 17.39 14.36
C SER A 97 16.13 16.24 13.35
N PRO A 98 17.20 15.64 12.80
CA PRO A 98 17.09 14.53 11.83
C PRO A 98 16.20 13.39 12.34
N THR A 99 16.29 13.05 13.63
CA THR A 99 15.46 12.00 14.25
C THR A 99 13.97 12.31 14.19
N VAL A 100 13.57 13.57 14.47
CA VAL A 100 12.16 13.99 14.43
C VAL A 100 11.68 14.13 13.00
N GLN A 101 12.51 14.65 12.09
CA GLN A 101 12.19 14.71 10.66
C GLN A 101 11.96 13.32 10.07
N LEU A 102 12.84 12.36 10.37
CA LEU A 102 12.71 10.97 9.92
C LEU A 102 11.48 10.28 10.51
N ALA A 103 11.18 10.47 11.80
CA ALA A 103 9.97 9.92 12.41
C ALA A 103 8.69 10.54 11.80
N GLY A 104 8.69 11.86 11.58
CA GLY A 104 7.58 12.58 10.96
C GLY A 104 7.33 12.14 9.52
N ARG A 105 8.37 12.09 8.69
CA ARG A 105 8.23 11.59 7.31
C ARG A 105 7.81 10.12 7.28
N TYR A 106 8.37 9.27 8.15
CA TYR A 106 7.96 7.86 8.19
C TYR A 106 6.51 7.67 8.67
N ALA A 107 5.98 8.60 9.47
CA ALA A 107 4.55 8.61 9.78
C ALA A 107 3.69 8.99 8.56
N LEU A 108 4.15 9.93 7.73
CA LEU A 108 3.46 10.32 6.50
C LEU A 108 3.47 9.21 5.45
N VAL A 109 4.58 8.47 5.32
CA VAL A 109 4.68 7.42 4.30
C VAL A 109 3.68 6.28 4.50
N GLN A 110 3.16 6.09 5.72
CA GLN A 110 2.08 5.13 6.03
C GLN A 110 0.73 5.52 5.39
N ARG A 111 0.61 6.76 4.92
CA ARG A 111 -0.59 7.33 4.33
C ARG A 111 -0.41 7.71 2.87
N LEU A 112 0.55 7.10 2.18
CA LEU A 112 0.77 7.36 0.76
C LEU A 112 -0.51 7.16 -0.08
N HIS A 113 -1.34 6.18 0.30
CA HIS A 113 -2.64 5.93 -0.34
C HIS A 113 -3.64 7.09 -0.23
N ALA A 114 -3.47 8.01 0.72
CA ALA A 114 -4.35 9.17 0.90
C ALA A 114 -4.03 10.33 -0.07
N TYR A 115 -2.96 10.21 -0.85
CA TYR A 115 -2.64 11.18 -1.90
C TYR A 115 -3.59 10.99 -3.10
N PRO A 116 -4.15 12.09 -3.63
CA PRO A 116 -5.32 12.04 -4.52
C PRO A 116 -5.05 11.42 -5.89
N THR A 117 -3.80 11.46 -6.37
CA THR A 117 -3.43 10.95 -7.70
C THR A 117 -2.19 10.07 -7.61
N VAL A 118 -2.03 9.15 -8.55
CA VAL A 118 -0.81 8.32 -8.67
C VAL A 118 0.42 9.21 -8.88
N ASP A 119 0.31 10.30 -9.64
CA ASP A 119 1.44 11.22 -9.82
C ASP A 119 1.86 11.90 -8.52
N SER A 120 0.91 12.33 -7.68
CA SER A 120 1.24 12.87 -6.35
C SER A 120 1.84 11.81 -5.42
N GLN A 121 1.47 10.54 -5.58
CA GLN A 121 2.11 9.42 -4.88
C GLN A 121 3.56 9.19 -5.39
N ARG A 122 3.79 9.28 -6.70
CA ARG A 122 5.12 9.18 -7.32
C ARG A 122 6.03 10.31 -6.85
N ASP A 123 5.56 11.55 -6.88
CA ASP A 123 6.32 12.72 -6.43
C ASP A 123 6.74 12.57 -4.96
N PHE A 124 5.80 12.17 -4.09
CA PHE A 124 6.11 11.92 -2.68
C PHE A 124 7.08 10.73 -2.51
N TYR A 125 6.94 9.69 -3.31
CA TYR A 125 7.85 8.54 -3.28
C TYR A 125 9.28 8.97 -3.63
N VAL A 126 9.45 9.64 -4.77
CA VAL A 126 10.74 10.15 -5.25
C VAL A 126 11.37 11.10 -4.24
N GLU A 127 10.63 12.09 -3.74
CA GLU A 127 11.12 13.01 -2.71
C GLU A 127 11.59 12.26 -1.44
N THR A 128 10.84 11.24 -1.00
CA THR A 128 11.26 10.44 0.16
C THR A 128 12.57 9.72 -0.11
N CYS A 129 12.71 9.12 -1.29
CA CYS A 129 13.90 8.38 -1.69
C CYS A 129 15.11 9.29 -1.89
N GLU A 130 14.94 10.49 -2.43
CA GLU A 130 16.04 11.43 -2.68
C GLU A 130 16.56 12.09 -1.39
N TYR A 131 15.67 12.49 -0.48
CA TYR A 131 16.05 13.28 0.69
C TYR A 131 16.09 12.48 1.99
N PHE A 132 15.11 11.60 2.22
CA PHE A 132 14.92 10.95 3.52
C PHE A 132 15.61 9.60 3.62
N VAL A 133 15.69 8.81 2.54
CA VAL A 133 16.41 7.52 2.56
C VAL A 133 17.92 7.70 2.83
N PRO A 134 18.65 8.67 2.22
CA PRO A 134 20.05 8.92 2.56
C PRO A 134 20.21 9.43 3.99
N MET A 135 19.33 10.34 4.43
CA MET A 135 19.32 10.84 5.80
C MET A 135 19.07 9.71 6.82
N ALA A 136 18.13 8.81 6.55
CA ALA A 136 17.86 7.63 7.37
C ALA A 136 19.07 6.71 7.45
N SER A 137 19.74 6.50 6.31
CA SER A 137 20.93 5.68 6.19
C SER A 137 22.11 6.22 7.01
N ALA A 138 22.24 7.55 7.12
CA ALA A 138 23.28 8.22 7.87
C ALA A 138 22.95 8.38 9.38
N ALA A 139 21.67 8.43 9.75
CA ALA A 139 21.25 8.77 11.12
C ALA A 139 21.29 7.57 12.09
N GLU A 140 20.43 6.55 11.85
CA GLU A 140 20.22 5.44 12.80
C GLU A 140 19.93 4.14 12.04
N ALA A 141 20.53 3.02 12.47
CA ALA A 141 20.37 1.73 11.81
C ALA A 141 18.89 1.32 11.71
N ARG A 142 18.10 1.63 12.74
CA ARG A 142 16.67 1.30 12.72
C ARG A 142 15.89 2.10 11.68
N PHE A 143 16.21 3.37 11.48
CA PHE A 143 15.58 4.16 10.43
C PHE A 143 15.99 3.67 9.05
N ARG A 144 17.27 3.33 8.84
CA ARG A 144 17.74 2.70 7.60
C ARG A 144 16.87 1.50 7.24
N ASP A 145 16.69 0.56 8.16
CA ASP A 145 15.87 -0.65 7.92
C ASP A 145 14.41 -0.31 7.56
N LEU A 146 13.82 0.65 8.29
CA LEU A 146 12.43 1.06 8.07
C LEU A 146 12.23 1.70 6.69
N TYR A 147 13.13 2.61 6.30
CA TYR A 147 13.07 3.33 5.03
C TYR A 147 13.42 2.41 3.86
N THR A 148 14.46 1.57 3.94
CA THR A 148 14.78 0.58 2.90
C THR A 148 13.62 -0.39 2.66
N ALA A 149 12.97 -0.86 3.73
CA ALA A 149 11.81 -1.74 3.59
C ALA A 149 10.58 -1.04 2.99
N TRP A 150 10.44 0.28 3.20
CA TRP A 150 9.37 1.08 2.60
C TRP A 150 9.65 1.39 1.12
N GLU A 151 10.88 1.84 0.82
CA GLU A 151 11.35 2.12 -0.54
C GLU A 151 11.14 0.90 -1.44
N HIS A 152 11.61 -0.27 -1.02
CA HIS A 152 11.38 -1.49 -1.77
C HIS A 152 9.89 -1.78 -1.98
N ALA A 153 9.07 -1.66 -0.93
CA ALA A 153 7.65 -1.98 -0.99
C ALA A 153 6.86 -1.08 -1.95
N TYR A 154 7.27 0.18 -2.12
CA TYR A 154 6.60 1.16 -2.98
C TYR A 154 7.31 1.42 -4.31
N SER A 155 8.38 0.68 -4.61
CA SER A 155 9.13 0.78 -5.87
C SER A 155 8.29 0.49 -7.12
N TYR A 156 7.09 -0.11 -6.97
CA TYR A 156 6.11 -0.23 -8.04
C TYR A 156 5.67 1.12 -8.63
N LEU A 157 5.83 2.23 -7.90
CA LEU A 157 5.49 3.57 -8.40
C LEU A 157 6.42 4.07 -9.50
N LEU A 158 7.62 3.48 -9.64
CA LEU A 158 8.65 3.92 -10.58
C LEU A 158 8.37 3.52 -12.04
N ARG A 159 7.51 2.55 -12.27
CA ARG A 159 7.22 2.04 -13.62
C ARG A 159 5.78 1.53 -13.75
N PRO A 160 5.23 1.42 -14.97
CA PRO A 160 3.91 0.83 -15.19
C PRO A 160 3.79 -0.59 -14.60
N VAL A 161 2.61 -0.91 -14.07
CA VAL A 161 2.31 -2.24 -13.48
C VAL A 161 1.88 -3.22 -14.58
N GLU A 162 2.82 -3.58 -15.46
CA GLU A 162 2.57 -4.43 -16.64
C GLU A 162 3.20 -5.82 -16.56
N ASP A 163 3.99 -6.09 -15.52
CA ASP A 163 4.63 -7.37 -15.26
C ASP A 163 4.32 -7.91 -13.85
N LEU A 164 4.61 -9.19 -13.63
CA LEU A 164 4.29 -9.89 -12.38
C LEU A 164 5.09 -9.42 -11.18
N GLU A 165 6.31 -8.92 -11.37
CA GLU A 165 7.15 -8.42 -10.28
C GLU A 165 6.55 -7.14 -9.71
N VAL A 166 6.21 -6.18 -10.58
CA VAL A 166 5.60 -4.91 -10.16
C VAL A 166 4.21 -5.14 -9.57
N ALA A 167 3.41 -6.02 -10.15
CA ALA A 167 2.10 -6.36 -9.62
C ALA A 167 2.18 -7.03 -8.24
N ASP A 168 3.20 -7.86 -7.99
CA ASP A 168 3.43 -8.45 -6.67
C ASP A 168 3.82 -7.40 -5.63
N LEU A 169 4.66 -6.42 -6.00
CA LEU A 169 4.99 -5.28 -5.15
C LEU A 169 3.75 -4.46 -4.78
N LEU A 170 2.92 -4.12 -5.78
CA LEU A 170 1.64 -3.43 -5.55
C LEU A 170 0.72 -4.24 -4.63
N ALA A 171 0.53 -5.52 -4.90
CA ALA A 171 -0.32 -6.39 -4.07
C ALA A 171 0.21 -6.50 -2.64
N ALA A 172 1.53 -6.64 -2.46
CA ALA A 172 2.17 -6.70 -1.16
C ALA A 172 2.03 -5.38 -0.37
N ALA A 173 2.10 -4.24 -1.05
CA ALA A 173 1.87 -2.92 -0.45
C ALA A 173 0.40 -2.70 -0.08
N ALA A 174 -0.53 -3.02 -0.99
CA ALA A 174 -1.97 -2.85 -0.79
C ALA A 174 -2.51 -3.72 0.37
N HIS A 175 -2.06 -4.96 0.46
CA HIS A 175 -2.45 -5.90 1.51
C HIS A 175 -1.52 -5.85 2.75
N CYS A 176 -0.70 -4.81 2.89
CA CYS A 176 0.24 -4.70 4.00
C CYS A 176 -0.50 -4.62 5.35
N GLY A 177 -0.20 -5.55 6.25
CA GLY A 177 -0.85 -5.66 7.56
C GLY A 177 -2.20 -6.40 7.54
N GLN A 178 -2.74 -6.74 6.37
CA GLN A 178 -3.92 -7.58 6.25
C GLN A 178 -3.57 -9.05 6.54
N VAL A 179 -4.44 -9.71 7.30
CA VAL A 179 -4.34 -11.14 7.59
C VAL A 179 -5.58 -11.89 7.11
N ASP A 180 -5.40 -13.13 6.69
CA ASP A 180 -6.50 -14.02 6.33
C ASP A 180 -7.22 -14.56 7.58
N LYS A 181 -8.29 -15.34 7.36
CA LYS A 181 -9.09 -15.97 8.43
C LYS A 181 -8.30 -16.91 9.34
N SER A 182 -7.10 -17.31 8.94
CA SER A 182 -6.18 -18.14 9.72
C SER A 182 -5.05 -17.35 10.40
N GLY A 183 -5.05 -16.01 10.29
CA GLY A 183 -4.04 -15.13 10.86
C GLY A 183 -2.74 -15.03 10.05
N ARG A 184 -2.72 -15.53 8.80
CA ARG A 184 -1.54 -15.43 7.92
C ARG A 184 -1.57 -14.17 7.06
N PRO A 185 -0.41 -13.65 6.60
CA PRO A 185 -0.38 -12.51 5.70
C PRO A 185 -1.25 -12.73 4.46
N TYR A 186 -2.11 -11.77 4.13
CA TYR A 186 -3.06 -11.91 3.03
C TYR A 186 -2.37 -11.99 1.66
N VAL A 187 -1.20 -11.35 1.50
CA VAL A 187 -0.40 -11.41 0.27
C VAL A 187 -0.06 -12.86 -0.15
N ASP A 188 0.04 -13.79 0.80
CA ASP A 188 0.26 -15.21 0.49
C ASP A 188 -0.91 -15.83 -0.29
N HIS A 189 -2.14 -15.33 -0.07
CA HIS A 189 -3.34 -15.76 -0.79
C HIS A 189 -3.25 -15.34 -2.27
N VAL A 190 -3.06 -14.05 -2.56
CA VAL A 190 -3.05 -13.54 -3.94
C VAL A 190 -1.88 -14.11 -4.76
N ARG A 191 -0.72 -14.32 -4.13
CA ARG A 191 0.43 -15.03 -4.73
C ARG A 191 0.08 -16.48 -5.07
N ALA A 192 -0.63 -17.18 -4.18
CA ALA A 192 -1.08 -18.54 -4.43
C ALA A 192 -2.15 -18.59 -5.55
N VAL A 193 -3.05 -17.61 -5.63
CA VAL A 193 -4.02 -17.51 -6.73
C VAL A 193 -3.31 -17.32 -8.06
N SER A 194 -2.38 -16.36 -8.17
CA SER A 194 -1.57 -16.15 -9.37
C SER A 194 -0.81 -17.42 -9.79
N LYS A 195 -0.21 -18.13 -8.82
CA LYS A 195 0.46 -19.41 -9.06
C LYS A 195 -0.49 -20.48 -9.59
N LEU A 196 -1.66 -20.64 -8.99
CA LEU A 196 -2.66 -21.63 -9.41
C LEU A 196 -3.23 -21.29 -10.80
N THR A 197 -3.40 -20.01 -11.11
CA THR A 197 -3.78 -19.54 -12.46
C THR A 197 -2.74 -19.98 -13.49
N ARG A 198 -1.44 -19.81 -13.19
CA ARG A 198 -0.35 -20.29 -14.05
C ARG A 198 -0.39 -21.82 -14.22
N GLU A 199 -0.51 -22.55 -13.12
CA GLU A 199 -0.58 -24.02 -13.13
C GLU A 199 -1.77 -24.56 -13.92
N ALA A 200 -2.84 -23.77 -14.05
CA ALA A 200 -4.02 -24.08 -14.86
C ALA A 200 -3.90 -23.60 -16.33
N GLY A 201 -2.73 -23.14 -16.77
CA GLY A 201 -2.48 -22.70 -18.15
C GLY A 201 -2.84 -21.24 -18.45
N GLY A 202 -3.03 -20.42 -17.42
CA GLY A 202 -3.40 -19.02 -17.58
C GLY A 202 -2.29 -18.13 -18.14
N THR A 203 -2.69 -17.14 -18.94
CA THR A 203 -1.78 -16.16 -19.54
C THR A 203 -1.09 -15.30 -18.47
N PRO A 204 0.01 -14.58 -18.80
CA PRO A 204 0.62 -13.62 -17.88
C PRO A 204 -0.37 -12.56 -17.37
N TRP A 205 -1.32 -12.14 -18.20
CA TRP A 205 -2.34 -11.16 -17.84
C TRP A 205 -3.33 -11.72 -16.82
N GLN A 206 -3.74 -12.98 -16.96
CA GLN A 206 -4.57 -13.65 -15.96
C GLN A 206 -3.80 -13.89 -14.65
N GLN A 207 -2.50 -14.16 -14.72
CA GLN A 207 -1.65 -14.27 -13.52
C GLN A 207 -1.51 -12.92 -12.81
N LEU A 208 -1.41 -11.82 -13.57
CA LEU A 208 -1.37 -10.46 -13.05
C LEU A 208 -2.71 -10.09 -12.39
N ALA A 209 -3.84 -10.39 -13.04
CA ALA A 209 -5.17 -10.27 -12.44
C ALA A 209 -5.30 -11.11 -11.16
N GLY A 210 -4.70 -12.31 -11.11
CA GLY A 210 -4.66 -13.14 -9.90
C GLY A 210 -3.92 -12.50 -8.73
N LEU A 211 -2.85 -11.73 -8.97
CA LEU A 211 -2.17 -10.95 -7.92
C LEU A 211 -3.03 -9.78 -7.43
N LEU A 212 -3.83 -9.19 -8.31
CA LEU A 212 -4.58 -7.97 -8.02
C LEU A 212 -6.06 -8.18 -7.68
N HIS A 213 -6.58 -9.41 -7.76
CA HIS A 213 -8.03 -9.67 -7.77
C HIS A 213 -8.81 -9.14 -6.56
N ASP A 214 -8.18 -9.10 -5.38
CA ASP A 214 -8.79 -8.58 -4.15
C ASP A 214 -8.33 -7.16 -3.81
N THR A 215 -7.46 -6.54 -4.61
CA THR A 215 -6.92 -5.21 -4.27
C THR A 215 -8.01 -4.15 -4.22
N VAL A 216 -9.02 -4.23 -5.10
CA VAL A 216 -10.15 -3.29 -5.12
C VAL A 216 -11.23 -3.65 -4.09
N GLU A 217 -11.43 -4.94 -3.80
CA GLU A 217 -12.47 -5.39 -2.85
C GLU A 217 -12.05 -5.18 -1.38
N ASP A 218 -10.78 -5.47 -1.06
CA ASP A 218 -10.30 -5.57 0.33
C ASP A 218 -9.38 -4.42 0.76
N THR A 219 -9.03 -3.49 -0.15
CA THR A 219 -8.11 -2.40 0.15
C THR A 219 -8.67 -1.04 -0.29
N VAL A 220 -7.89 0.02 -0.12
CA VAL A 220 -8.26 1.39 -0.54
C VAL A 220 -7.97 1.67 -2.02
N VAL A 221 -7.33 0.73 -2.73
CA VAL A 221 -7.00 0.88 -4.15
C VAL A 221 -8.27 0.85 -4.99
N SER A 222 -8.37 1.77 -5.96
CA SER A 222 -9.51 1.81 -6.90
C SER A 222 -9.12 1.30 -8.30
N LEU A 223 -10.13 0.92 -9.10
CA LEU A 223 -9.91 0.57 -10.52
C LEU A 223 -9.27 1.71 -11.31
N ALA A 224 -9.65 2.97 -11.04
CA ALA A 224 -9.04 4.14 -11.67
C ALA A 224 -7.55 4.24 -11.30
N GLN A 225 -7.22 4.01 -10.03
CA GLN A 225 -5.83 4.00 -9.59
C GLN A 225 -5.02 2.88 -10.24
N LEU A 226 -5.60 1.68 -10.46
CA LEU A 226 -4.93 0.62 -11.21
C LEU A 226 -4.60 1.05 -12.65
N ALA A 227 -5.55 1.71 -13.33
CA ALA A 227 -5.32 2.25 -14.66
C ALA A 227 -4.22 3.33 -14.67
N ASP A 228 -4.23 4.26 -13.72
CA ASP A 228 -3.22 5.33 -13.58
C ASP A 228 -1.82 4.78 -13.22
N LEU A 229 -1.77 3.63 -12.54
CA LEU A 229 -0.54 2.87 -12.28
C LEU A 229 -0.03 2.14 -13.54
N GLY A 230 -0.75 2.18 -14.65
CA GLY A 230 -0.37 1.54 -15.91
C GLY A 230 -0.68 0.04 -15.95
N VAL A 231 -1.62 -0.44 -15.13
CA VAL A 231 -2.13 -1.81 -15.25
C VAL A 231 -2.84 -1.95 -16.61
N PRO A 232 -2.54 -2.98 -17.41
CA PRO A 232 -3.14 -3.13 -18.74
C PRO A 232 -4.69 -3.20 -18.70
N PRO A 233 -5.40 -2.63 -19.69
CA PRO A 233 -6.86 -2.56 -19.68
C PRO A 233 -7.56 -3.90 -19.46
N ASP A 234 -7.16 -4.97 -20.16
CA ASP A 234 -7.81 -6.28 -20.00
C ASP A 234 -7.56 -6.87 -18.60
N VAL A 235 -6.46 -6.50 -17.92
CA VAL A 235 -6.26 -6.87 -16.50
C VAL A 235 -7.21 -6.08 -15.61
N VAL A 236 -7.34 -4.77 -15.82
CA VAL A 236 -8.29 -3.95 -15.05
C VAL A 236 -9.73 -4.47 -15.22
N GLU A 237 -10.10 -4.86 -16.44
CA GLU A 237 -11.40 -5.49 -16.73
C GLU A 237 -11.58 -6.81 -15.94
N MET A 238 -10.57 -7.68 -15.95
CA MET A 238 -10.60 -8.91 -15.14
C MET A 238 -10.73 -8.62 -13.64
N VAL A 239 -10.04 -7.60 -13.13
CA VAL A 239 -10.13 -7.22 -11.72
C VAL A 239 -11.51 -6.64 -11.38
N ASP A 240 -12.13 -5.83 -12.24
CA ASP A 240 -13.52 -5.38 -12.06
C ASP A 240 -14.50 -6.56 -12.06
N ALA A 241 -14.34 -7.49 -13.00
CA ALA A 241 -15.15 -8.72 -13.05
C ALA A 241 -15.01 -9.58 -11.78
N LEU A 242 -13.81 -9.64 -11.19
CA LEU A 242 -13.53 -10.39 -9.97
C LEU A 242 -13.98 -9.67 -8.69
N THR A 243 -14.07 -8.35 -8.72
CA THR A 243 -14.47 -7.50 -7.59
C THR A 243 -15.99 -7.52 -7.40
N ARG A 244 -16.45 -7.80 -6.18
CA ARG A 244 -17.88 -7.73 -5.86
C ARG A 244 -18.33 -6.29 -5.62
N ARG A 245 -19.45 -5.90 -6.21
CA ARG A 245 -19.99 -4.54 -6.05
C ARG A 245 -20.82 -4.43 -4.76
N PRO A 246 -20.88 -3.24 -4.12
CA PRO A 246 -21.75 -3.03 -2.97
C PRO A 246 -23.22 -3.35 -3.30
N ARG A 247 -23.86 -4.18 -2.47
CA ARG A 247 -25.25 -4.64 -2.62
C ARG A 247 -25.52 -5.57 -3.82
N GLU A 248 -24.48 -6.04 -4.51
CA GLU A 248 -24.62 -7.04 -5.56
C GLU A 248 -24.92 -8.42 -4.96
N SER A 249 -25.94 -9.10 -5.47
CA SER A 249 -26.24 -10.45 -5.03
C SER A 249 -25.11 -11.41 -5.46
N HIS A 250 -25.04 -12.60 -4.86
CA HIS A 250 -24.01 -13.54 -5.27
C HIS A 250 -24.21 -14.04 -6.70
N GLU A 251 -25.47 -14.16 -7.14
CA GLU A 251 -25.83 -14.64 -8.49
C GLU A 251 -25.50 -13.58 -9.53
N ASP A 252 -25.94 -12.33 -9.33
CA ASP A 252 -25.64 -11.21 -10.24
C ASP A 252 -24.13 -11.00 -10.42
N TYR A 253 -23.36 -11.15 -9.34
CA TYR A 253 -21.90 -11.09 -9.40
C TYR A 253 -21.32 -12.17 -10.32
N LEU A 254 -21.77 -13.42 -10.18
CA LEU A 254 -21.24 -14.51 -10.98
C LEU A 254 -21.71 -14.41 -12.44
N ASP A 255 -22.94 -13.96 -12.69
CA ASP A 255 -23.46 -13.70 -14.03
C ASP A 255 -22.63 -12.63 -14.75
N ARG A 256 -22.30 -11.51 -14.07
CA ARG A 256 -21.39 -10.50 -14.61
C ARG A 256 -19.97 -11.04 -14.83
N LEU A 257 -19.46 -11.84 -13.89
CA LEU A 257 -18.09 -12.37 -13.99
C LEU A 257 -17.92 -13.24 -15.24
N VAL A 258 -18.93 -14.04 -15.61
CA VAL A 258 -18.84 -14.91 -16.79
C VAL A 258 -18.92 -14.17 -18.11
N GLU A 259 -19.37 -12.91 -18.13
CA GLU A 259 -19.28 -12.02 -19.29
C GLU A 259 -17.83 -11.63 -19.61
N THR A 260 -16.89 -11.87 -18.68
CA THR A 260 -15.43 -11.73 -18.87
C THR A 260 -14.76 -13.11 -18.79
N PRO A 261 -14.73 -13.91 -19.88
CA PRO A 261 -14.21 -15.28 -19.86
C PRO A 261 -12.76 -15.41 -19.35
N SER A 262 -11.93 -14.40 -19.57
CA SER A 262 -10.55 -14.35 -19.08
C SER A 262 -10.46 -14.34 -17.54
N ALA A 263 -11.45 -13.80 -16.84
CA ALA A 263 -11.52 -13.77 -15.38
C ALA A 263 -11.95 -15.10 -14.75
N VAL A 264 -12.67 -15.96 -15.49
CA VAL A 264 -13.20 -17.24 -14.99
C VAL A 264 -12.09 -18.16 -14.49
N LEU A 265 -10.97 -18.23 -15.20
CA LEU A 265 -9.82 -19.05 -14.80
C LEU A 265 -9.24 -18.57 -13.45
N VAL A 266 -9.12 -17.25 -13.29
CA VAL A 266 -8.64 -16.62 -12.06
C VAL A 266 -9.61 -16.91 -10.91
N LYS A 267 -10.92 -16.84 -11.17
CA LYS A 267 -11.93 -17.18 -10.16
C LYS A 267 -11.86 -18.63 -9.72
N ARG A 268 -11.65 -19.56 -10.66
CA ARG A 268 -11.44 -20.98 -10.34
C ARG A 268 -10.18 -21.18 -9.50
N ALA A 269 -9.10 -20.45 -9.77
CA ALA A 269 -7.87 -20.48 -8.99
C ALA A 269 -8.07 -19.94 -7.55
N ASP A 270 -8.79 -18.83 -7.39
CA ASP A 270 -9.23 -18.28 -6.09
C ASP A 270 -10.00 -19.35 -5.29
N ILE A 271 -11.06 -19.90 -5.89
CA ILE A 271 -11.89 -20.94 -5.28
C ILE A 271 -11.04 -22.15 -4.85
N ARG A 272 -10.15 -22.62 -5.72
CA ARG A 272 -9.25 -23.74 -5.45
C ARG A 272 -8.32 -23.44 -4.27
N ASN A 273 -7.78 -22.24 -4.18
CA ASN A 273 -6.95 -21.85 -3.03
C ASN A 273 -7.78 -21.85 -1.75
N ASN A 274 -8.96 -21.21 -1.78
CA ASN A 274 -9.86 -21.11 -0.64
C ASN A 274 -10.42 -22.45 -0.15
N LEU A 275 -10.52 -23.45 -1.04
CA LEU A 275 -10.90 -24.83 -0.72
C LEU A 275 -9.72 -25.76 -0.43
N SER A 276 -8.48 -25.27 -0.44
CA SER A 276 -7.31 -26.13 -0.20
C SER A 276 -7.37 -26.80 1.18
N PRO A 277 -7.02 -28.10 1.30
CA PRO A 277 -7.09 -28.82 2.57
C PRO A 277 -6.29 -28.14 3.70
N VAL A 278 -5.12 -27.58 3.37
CA VAL A 278 -4.24 -26.89 4.31
C VAL A 278 -4.89 -25.62 4.88
N ARG A 279 -5.66 -24.87 4.08
CA ARG A 279 -6.39 -23.67 4.55
C ARG A 279 -7.64 -24.06 5.33
N LEU A 280 -8.43 -24.99 4.80
CA LEU A 280 -9.65 -25.46 5.48
C LEU A 280 -9.36 -26.07 6.86
N ALA A 281 -8.26 -26.81 7.01
CA ALA A 281 -7.88 -27.44 8.28
C ALA A 281 -7.61 -26.44 9.42
N ARG A 282 -7.45 -25.14 9.12
CA ARG A 282 -7.26 -24.07 10.11
C ARG A 282 -8.55 -23.36 10.51
N LEU A 283 -9.66 -23.71 9.88
CA LEU A 283 -10.96 -23.09 10.11
C LEU A 283 -11.86 -24.05 10.89
N ASP A 284 -12.80 -23.47 11.64
CA ASP A 284 -13.85 -24.24 12.30
C ASP A 284 -14.75 -24.97 11.27
N GLN A 285 -15.41 -26.05 11.70
CA GLN A 285 -16.21 -26.90 10.84
C GLN A 285 -17.37 -26.14 10.16
N GLN A 286 -18.00 -25.21 10.87
CA GLN A 286 -19.13 -24.42 10.34
C GLN A 286 -18.68 -23.53 9.18
N THR A 287 -17.51 -22.89 9.32
CA THR A 287 -16.89 -22.08 8.28
C THR A 287 -16.49 -22.95 7.08
N GLN A 288 -15.88 -24.12 7.31
CA GLN A 288 -15.53 -25.04 6.22
C GLN A 288 -16.76 -25.44 5.40
N ASP A 289 -17.85 -25.85 6.05
CA ASP A 289 -19.07 -26.31 5.37
C ASP A 289 -19.76 -25.18 4.61
N ARG A 290 -19.75 -23.97 5.16
CA ARG A 290 -20.25 -22.77 4.47
C ARG A 290 -19.43 -22.48 3.20
N LEU A 291 -18.10 -22.54 3.25
CA LEU A 291 -17.24 -22.31 2.09
C LEU A 291 -17.45 -23.39 1.02
N ARG A 292 -17.51 -24.67 1.41
CA ARG A 292 -17.80 -25.78 0.47
C ARG A 292 -19.11 -25.56 -0.27
N ARG A 293 -20.19 -25.22 0.43
CA ARG A 293 -21.49 -24.94 -0.20
C ARG A 293 -21.45 -23.73 -1.12
N LYS A 294 -20.88 -22.60 -0.66
CA LYS A 294 -20.75 -21.36 -1.45
C LYS A 294 -20.03 -21.63 -2.77
N TYR A 295 -18.89 -22.31 -2.71
CA TYR A 295 -18.04 -22.52 -3.87
C TYR A 295 -18.51 -23.65 -4.80
N ALA A 296 -19.22 -24.67 -4.28
CA ALA A 296 -19.87 -25.66 -5.13
C ALA A 296 -20.93 -25.02 -6.05
N TYR A 297 -21.71 -24.08 -5.51
CA TYR A 297 -22.66 -23.30 -6.31
C TYR A 297 -21.94 -22.46 -7.38
N ALA A 298 -20.90 -21.72 -6.99
CA ALA A 298 -20.14 -20.90 -7.92
C ALA A 298 -19.53 -21.72 -9.06
N LEU A 299 -18.87 -22.84 -8.77
CA LEU A 299 -18.27 -23.70 -9.79
C LEU A 299 -19.32 -24.24 -10.78
N ALA A 300 -20.49 -24.68 -10.30
CA ALA A 300 -21.56 -25.16 -11.17
C ALA A 300 -22.07 -24.08 -12.13
N LEU A 301 -22.09 -22.80 -11.71
CA LEU A 301 -22.47 -21.70 -12.59
C LEU A 301 -21.37 -21.38 -13.63
N LEU A 302 -20.11 -21.33 -13.18
CA LEU A 302 -18.95 -21.10 -14.06
C LEU A 302 -18.84 -22.19 -15.15
N ASP A 303 -19.13 -23.45 -14.79
CA ASP A 303 -19.11 -24.58 -15.73
C ASP A 303 -20.21 -24.48 -16.79
N ARG A 304 -21.40 -23.98 -16.41
CA ARG A 304 -22.50 -23.76 -17.38
C ARG A 304 -22.16 -22.66 -18.38
N ALA A 305 -21.52 -21.59 -17.91
CA ALA A 305 -21.17 -20.46 -18.76
C ALA A 305 -20.02 -20.77 -19.73
N ALA A 306 -19.10 -21.68 -19.37
CA ALA A 306 -18.00 -22.10 -20.25
C ALA A 306 -18.46 -22.92 -21.47
N GLY A 307 -19.73 -23.37 -21.52
CA GLY A 307 -20.24 -24.29 -22.53
C GLY A 307 -19.60 -25.68 -22.45
N PRO A 308 -20.11 -26.69 -23.19
CA PRO A 308 -19.39 -27.95 -23.32
C PRO A 308 -18.03 -27.67 -23.98
N GLU A 309 -16.94 -28.12 -23.36
CA GLU A 309 -15.61 -28.10 -23.98
C GLU A 309 -15.75 -28.62 -25.42
N ARG A 310 -15.37 -27.82 -26.43
CA ARG A 310 -15.23 -28.35 -27.78
C ARG A 310 -14.10 -29.37 -27.72
N PRO A 311 -14.35 -30.67 -27.99
CA PRO A 311 -13.26 -31.63 -28.08
C PRO A 311 -12.28 -31.12 -29.14
N GLY A 312 -11.00 -31.07 -28.78
CA GLY A 312 -9.93 -30.58 -29.63
C GLY A 312 -10.04 -31.17 -31.03
N ALA A 313 -9.99 -30.29 -32.04
CA ALA A 313 -9.91 -30.73 -33.42
C ALA A 313 -8.70 -31.68 -33.57
N PRO A 314 -8.82 -32.78 -34.34
CA PRO A 314 -7.72 -33.72 -34.51
C PRO A 314 -6.55 -33.00 -35.17
N GLU A 315 -5.35 -33.28 -34.70
CA GLU A 315 -4.09 -32.79 -35.26
C GLU A 315 -4.06 -33.06 -36.77
N GLY A 316 -4.24 -31.98 -37.54
CA GLY A 316 -4.07 -31.98 -38.98
C GLY A 316 -2.58 -31.93 -39.30
N SER A 317 -2.08 -33.02 -39.87
CA SER A 317 -0.82 -33.14 -40.58
C SER A 317 -0.54 -31.92 -41.48
N GLY A 318 0.56 -31.21 -41.22
CA GLY A 318 1.08 -30.15 -42.07
C GLY A 318 2.59 -30.01 -41.88
N GLU A 319 3.33 -30.29 -42.95
CA GLU A 319 4.80 -30.34 -43.07
C GLU A 319 5.52 -29.03 -42.73
N PRO A 320 6.84 -29.07 -42.42
CA PRO A 320 7.60 -27.92 -41.97
C PRO A 320 8.04 -27.02 -43.15
N SER A 321 7.76 -25.71 -43.03
CA SER A 321 8.31 -24.70 -43.94
C SER A 321 9.70 -24.25 -43.47
N GLN A 322 10.66 -24.27 -44.40
CA GLN A 322 12.06 -23.87 -44.23
C GLN A 322 12.23 -22.35 -44.08
N PRO A 323 13.36 -21.86 -43.50
CA PRO A 323 13.60 -20.43 -43.33
C PRO A 323 14.20 -19.80 -44.60
N GLU A 324 13.68 -18.63 -44.98
CA GLU A 324 14.27 -17.83 -46.05
C GLU A 324 15.57 -17.17 -45.60
N ARG A 325 16.59 -17.34 -46.45
CA ARG A 325 17.86 -16.62 -46.43
C ARG A 325 17.65 -15.22 -46.99
N PHE A 326 18.16 -14.20 -46.30
CA PHE A 326 18.64 -12.98 -46.96
C PHE A 326 20.13 -12.83 -46.66
N GLY A 327 20.91 -12.77 -47.73
CA GLY A 327 22.36 -12.63 -47.69
C GLY A 327 22.82 -11.26 -48.18
N GLY A 328 23.98 -10.84 -47.67
CA GLY A 328 24.92 -9.91 -48.30
C GLY A 328 24.69 -8.43 -48.00
N THR A 329 25.69 -7.58 -47.75
CA THR A 329 27.16 -7.71 -47.88
C THR A 329 27.84 -6.44 -47.31
N GLY A 330 29.04 -6.60 -46.74
CA GLY A 330 30.16 -5.63 -46.75
C GLY A 330 30.12 -4.51 -45.70
N GLY A 331 31.18 -4.10 -45.02
CA GLY A 331 32.62 -4.43 -44.98
C GLY A 331 33.20 -3.66 -43.77
N ALA A 332 34.02 -4.28 -42.92
CA ALA A 332 35.49 -4.30 -42.96
C ALA A 332 36.19 -3.02 -42.45
N GLY A 333 37.02 -3.21 -41.40
CA GLY A 333 38.06 -2.31 -40.88
C GLY A 333 37.73 -1.81 -39.47
N GLY A 334 38.51 -2.02 -38.40
CA GLY A 334 39.83 -2.61 -38.23
C GLY A 334 40.59 -1.81 -37.16
N HIS A 335 41.05 -2.49 -36.09
CA HIS A 335 42.08 -2.07 -35.10
C HIS A 335 41.68 -0.82 -34.25
N ASP A 336 42.05 -0.65 -32.99
CA ASP A 336 43.34 -0.89 -32.34
C ASP A 336 43.21 -0.91 -30.80
N GLN A 337 44.26 -1.36 -30.12
CA GLN A 337 44.41 -1.56 -28.67
C GLN A 337 44.75 -0.28 -27.88
N ALA A 338 44.90 -0.48 -26.56
CA ALA A 338 45.52 0.35 -25.49
C ALA A 338 44.52 1.15 -24.64
N ASP A 339 44.30 0.88 -23.35
CA ASP A 339 45.21 0.76 -22.19
C ASP A 339 45.77 2.14 -21.78
N GLU A 340 45.21 2.76 -20.72
CA GLU A 340 45.95 3.60 -19.75
C GLU A 340 45.11 4.09 -18.55
N ARG A 341 45.50 3.56 -17.38
CA ARG A 341 45.62 4.12 -16.01
C ARG A 341 45.00 5.48 -15.62
N ALA A 342 44.25 5.39 -14.52
CA ALA A 342 44.39 6.11 -13.23
C ALA A 342 44.84 7.58 -13.18
N GLN A 343 44.05 8.40 -12.49
CA GLN A 343 44.55 9.40 -11.53
C GLN A 343 43.47 9.79 -10.50
N GLU A 344 43.85 9.66 -9.23
CA GLU A 344 43.20 10.21 -8.05
C GLU A 344 43.32 11.75 -8.06
N SER A 345 42.32 12.47 -7.56
CA SER A 345 42.56 13.69 -6.80
C SER A 345 41.51 13.88 -5.71
N GLU A 346 42.04 14.05 -4.51
CA GLU A 346 41.35 14.45 -3.29
C GLU A 346 40.88 15.91 -3.39
N ALA A 347 39.70 16.19 -2.84
CA ALA A 347 39.36 17.53 -2.36
C ALA A 347 38.39 17.41 -1.18
N GLU A 348 38.94 17.53 0.03
CA GLU A 348 38.19 17.86 1.24
C GLU A 348 37.62 19.29 1.14
N GLY A 349 36.44 19.53 1.71
CA GLY A 349 36.08 20.87 2.17
C GLY A 349 34.60 21.25 2.11
N SER A 350 34.02 21.45 3.30
CA SER A 350 32.79 22.22 3.59
C SER A 350 31.46 21.47 3.58
N ALA A 351 31.06 20.98 4.76
CA ALA A 351 29.69 20.61 5.06
C ALA A 351 28.80 21.86 5.06
N ALA A 352 28.14 22.12 3.93
CA ALA A 352 27.03 23.06 3.86
C ALA A 352 25.81 22.46 4.56
N SER A 353 25.16 23.22 5.44
CA SER A 353 23.82 22.88 5.93
C SER A 353 22.88 22.66 4.75
N PRO A 354 22.05 21.60 4.75
CA PRO A 354 21.11 21.35 3.67
C PRO A 354 20.12 22.53 3.57
N ALA A 355 19.82 22.91 2.33
CA ALA A 355 18.82 23.93 2.03
C ALA A 355 17.46 23.51 2.63
N PRO A 356 16.62 24.47 3.08
CA PRO A 356 15.30 24.16 3.59
C PRO A 356 14.45 23.49 2.50
N LEU A 357 13.83 22.36 2.85
CA LEU A 357 12.96 21.59 1.96
C LEU A 357 11.75 22.43 1.50
N PRO A 358 11.24 22.20 0.28
CA PRO A 358 10.01 22.81 -0.18
C PRO A 358 8.83 22.45 0.73
N ARG A 359 7.92 23.40 0.96
CA ARG A 359 6.71 23.17 1.77
C ARG A 359 5.74 22.25 1.01
N ILE A 360 5.31 21.18 1.65
CA ILE A 360 4.39 20.18 1.08
C ILE A 360 2.95 20.54 1.46
N PRO A 361 2.01 20.64 0.51
CA PRO A 361 0.60 20.78 0.84
C PRO A 361 0.03 19.47 1.39
N ALA A 362 -0.82 19.58 2.42
CA ALA A 362 -1.62 18.47 2.94
C ALA A 362 -2.44 17.77 1.87
N PRO A 363 -2.71 16.46 1.99
CA PRO A 363 -3.99 15.94 1.52
C PRO A 363 -5.14 16.63 2.27
N SER A 364 -6.21 16.97 1.55
CA SER A 364 -7.40 17.63 2.13
C SER A 364 -8.04 16.76 3.22
N PRO A 365 -8.64 17.34 4.28
CA PRO A 365 -9.28 16.56 5.33
C PRO A 365 -10.43 15.72 4.77
N GLU A 366 -10.55 14.47 5.21
CA GLU A 366 -11.71 13.64 4.94
C GLU A 366 -12.99 14.31 5.47
N PRO A 367 -14.14 14.20 4.76
CA PRO A 367 -15.41 14.60 5.31
C PRO A 367 -15.72 13.74 6.55
N PRO A 368 -16.30 14.32 7.62
CA PRO A 368 -16.63 13.57 8.82
C PRO A 368 -17.59 12.42 8.47
N PRO A 369 -17.51 11.26 9.18
CA PRO A 369 -18.48 10.20 9.01
C PRO A 369 -19.88 10.78 9.28
N GLY A 370 -20.77 10.62 8.30
CA GLY A 370 -22.08 11.24 8.27
C GLY A 370 -22.82 11.06 9.59
N SER A 371 -23.27 12.18 10.15
CA SER A 371 -24.20 12.21 11.27
C SER A 371 -25.37 11.27 10.98
N SER A 372 -25.47 10.22 11.80
CA SER A 372 -26.70 9.44 12.01
C SER A 372 -27.87 10.41 12.14
N MET A 373 -28.68 10.52 11.09
CA MET A 373 -29.96 11.23 11.16
C MET A 373 -30.81 10.56 12.23
N SER A 374 -31.18 11.39 13.20
CA SER A 374 -32.11 11.14 14.28
C SER A 374 -33.37 10.41 13.79
N ALA A 375 -33.83 9.46 14.60
CA ALA A 375 -35.16 8.89 14.50
C ALA A 375 -36.21 10.00 14.38
N GLY A 376 -36.96 10.00 13.28
CA GLY A 376 -38.16 10.80 13.08
C GLY A 376 -39.38 10.08 13.64
N GLU A 377 -40.25 10.87 14.25
CA GLU A 377 -41.49 10.53 14.97
C GLU A 377 -42.45 9.58 14.22
N PRO A 378 -43.31 8.82 14.95
CA PRO A 378 -44.34 8.01 14.34
C PRO A 378 -45.46 8.87 13.71
N PRO A 379 -46.13 8.39 12.66
CA PRO A 379 -47.14 9.16 11.94
C PRO A 379 -48.45 9.30 12.75
N PRO A 380 -49.23 10.36 12.51
CA PRO A 380 -50.49 10.59 13.20
C PRO A 380 -51.57 9.61 12.73
N THR A 381 -52.35 9.11 13.70
CA THR A 381 -53.61 8.38 13.50
C THR A 381 -54.61 9.23 12.71
N VAL A 382 -55.05 8.72 11.57
CA VAL A 382 -56.22 9.21 10.84
C VAL A 382 -57.41 8.33 11.24
N GLU A 383 -58.29 8.85 12.09
CA GLU A 383 -59.68 8.39 12.18
C GLU A 383 -60.43 8.90 10.96
N HIS A 384 -61.12 8.03 10.23
CA HIS A 384 -62.40 8.39 9.62
C HIS A 384 -63.29 7.14 9.45
N HIS A 385 -64.56 7.40 9.75
CA HIS A 385 -65.76 6.58 9.53
C HIS A 385 -65.89 5.96 8.14
#